data_AF-A0A941PE21-F1
#
_entry.id   AF-A0A941PE21-F1
#
_cell.length_a   1.000
_cell.length_b   1.000
_cell.length_c   1.000
_cell.angle_alpha   90.00
_cell.angle_beta   90.00
_cell.angle_gamma   90.00
#
_symmetry.space_group_name_H-M   'P 1'
#
loop_
_entity.id
_entity.type
_entity.pdbx_description
1 polymer ?
#
loop_
_entity_poly.entity_id
_entity_poly.type
_entity_poly.pdbx_seq_one_letter_code
_entity_poly.pdbx_strand_id
1 'polypeptide(L)'
;MEEQVYRFQDKTGTRMRPFSESAGVEHRSYSRTLQRVICDFGADHAFAQVNAKLVEHYGIQVPDSAARIITEYHATQMIDQKFIRYNNPPRKW
;
A
#
# COMPACT_ATOMS: atom_id res chain seq x y z
N MET A 1 1.32 -24.07 -9.55
CA MET A 1 1.44 -23.29 -10.80
C MET A 1 2.47 -22.21 -10.54
N GLU A 2 3.65 -22.33 -11.13
CA GLU A 2 4.72 -21.33 -10.98
C GLU A 2 4.60 -20.29 -12.10
N GLU A 3 4.83 -19.03 -11.79
CA GLU A 3 4.82 -17.96 -12.79
C GLU A 3 6.04 -18.08 -13.71
N GLN A 4 5.83 -17.82 -15.01
CA GLN A 4 6.91 -17.74 -15.98
C GLN A 4 7.78 -16.49 -15.73
N VAL A 5 9.10 -16.68 -15.60
CA VAL A 5 10.08 -15.59 -15.38
C VAL A 5 11.08 -15.58 -16.53
N TYR A 6 11.23 -14.45 -17.21
CA TYR A 6 12.25 -14.27 -18.24
C TYR A 6 13.47 -13.55 -17.66
N ARG A 7 14.67 -13.89 -18.14
CA ARG A 7 15.90 -13.16 -17.85
C ARG A 7 16.42 -12.56 -19.14
N PHE A 8 16.70 -11.26 -19.14
CA PHE A 8 17.41 -10.64 -20.25
C PHE A 8 18.91 -10.88 -20.09
N GLN A 9 19.63 -11.01 -21.22
CA GLN A 9 21.09 -11.09 -21.26
C GLN A 9 21.73 -9.70 -21.25
N ASP A 10 21.13 -8.75 -20.53
CA ASP A 10 21.71 -7.44 -20.28
C ASP A 10 22.68 -7.52 -19.08
N LYS A 11 23.69 -6.63 -19.05
CA LYS A 11 24.72 -6.60 -17.97
C LYS A 11 24.12 -6.41 -16.57
N THR A 12 22.87 -5.96 -16.49
CA THR A 12 22.08 -5.68 -15.29
C THR A 12 21.36 -6.90 -14.72
N GLY A 13 21.27 -8.02 -15.46
CA GLY A 13 20.62 -9.24 -14.97
C GLY A 13 19.11 -9.07 -14.74
N THR A 14 18.45 -8.24 -15.55
CA THR A 14 17.06 -7.84 -15.36
C THR A 14 16.14 -9.04 -15.56
N ARG A 15 15.19 -9.23 -14.63
CA ARG A 15 14.17 -10.29 -14.68
C ARG A 15 12.82 -9.67 -15.00
N MET A 16 12.11 -10.27 -15.95
CA MET A 16 10.73 -9.90 -16.30
C MET A 16 9.77 -10.93 -15.75
N ARG A 17 8.67 -10.46 -15.15
CA ARG A 17 7.59 -11.29 -14.58
C ARG A 17 6.27 -10.87 -15.22
N PRO A 18 5.91 -11.39 -16.41
CA PRO A 18 4.81 -10.86 -17.21
C PRO A 18 3.46 -10.87 -16.50
N PHE A 19 3.17 -11.91 -15.72
CA PHE A 19 1.90 -11.98 -15.01
C PHE A 19 1.86 -10.96 -13.86
N SER A 20 2.90 -10.89 -13.03
CA SER A 20 3.01 -9.94 -11.93
C SER A 20 2.92 -8.49 -12.44
N GLU A 21 3.66 -8.18 -13.51
CA GLU A 21 3.62 -6.86 -14.16
C GLU A 21 2.22 -6.57 -14.75
N SER A 22 1.64 -7.51 -15.50
CA SER A 22 0.31 -7.33 -16.09
C SER A 22 -0.81 -7.25 -15.04
N ALA A 23 -0.66 -7.94 -13.91
CA ALA A 23 -1.63 -7.95 -12.81
C ALA A 23 -1.40 -6.80 -11.83
N GLY A 24 -0.31 -6.03 -11.96
CA GLY A 24 0.08 -5.00 -11.00
C GLY A 24 0.37 -5.55 -9.61
N VAL A 25 0.82 -6.80 -9.52
CA VAL A 25 1.15 -7.47 -8.27
C VAL A 25 2.64 -7.34 -8.02
N GLU A 26 2.98 -6.82 -6.84
CA GLU A 26 4.36 -6.67 -6.41
C GLU A 26 4.60 -7.49 -5.15
N HIS A 27 5.85 -7.90 -4.96
CA HIS A 27 6.21 -8.66 -3.78
C HIS A 27 6.07 -7.78 -2.52
N ARG A 28 5.35 -8.29 -1.52
CA ARG A 28 5.07 -7.61 -0.23
C ARG A 28 4.30 -6.31 -0.38
N SER A 29 3.60 -6.10 -1.50
CA SER A 29 2.65 -5.01 -1.60
C SER A 29 1.31 -5.39 -1.00
N TYR A 30 0.55 -4.37 -0.63
CA TYR A 30 -0.81 -4.50 -0.12
C TYR A 30 -1.76 -3.93 -1.16
N SER A 31 -2.86 -4.62 -1.43
CA SER A 31 -3.88 -4.09 -2.35
C SER A 31 -4.42 -2.77 -1.83
N ARG A 32 -4.85 -1.87 -2.72
CA ARG A 32 -5.38 -0.56 -2.32
C ARG A 32 -6.56 -0.68 -1.35
N THR A 33 -7.41 -1.68 -1.55
CA THR A 33 -8.53 -2.00 -0.65
C THR A 33 -8.04 -2.37 0.75
N LEU A 34 -7.03 -3.24 0.85
CA LEU A 34 -6.47 -3.64 2.14
C LEU A 34 -5.74 -2.47 2.83
N GLN A 35 -5.01 -1.65 2.08
CA GLN A 35 -4.39 -0.44 2.61
C GLN A 35 -5.41 0.52 3.22
N ARG A 36 -6.57 0.68 2.57
CA ARG A 36 -7.66 1.52 3.08
C ARG A 36 -8.20 0.99 4.41
N VAL A 37 -8.53 -0.29 4.47
CA VAL A 37 -9.00 -0.94 5.71
C VAL A 37 -7.97 -0.80 6.85
N ILE A 38 -6.69 -1.02 6.54
CA ILE A 38 -5.60 -0.85 7.50
C ILE A 38 -5.53 0.60 7.99
N CYS A 39 -5.62 1.58 7.08
CA CYS A 39 -5.58 2.99 7.42
C CYS A 39 -6.78 3.42 8.26
N ASP A 40 -7.98 2.91 7.96
CA ASP A 40 -9.20 3.19 8.71
C ASP A 40 -9.04 2.73 10.18
N PHE A 41 -8.60 1.49 10.41
CA PHE A 41 -8.33 1.01 11.77
C PHE A 41 -7.12 1.70 12.43
N GLY A 42 -6.08 1.99 11.67
CA GLY A 42 -4.86 2.64 12.17
C GLY A 42 -5.07 4.10 12.57
N ALA A 43 -6.12 4.76 12.06
CA ALA A 43 -6.52 6.09 12.49
C ALA A 43 -7.24 6.08 13.85
N ASP A 44 -7.97 5.00 14.15
CA ASP A 44 -8.85 4.92 15.32
C ASP A 44 -8.20 4.19 16.51
N HIS A 45 -7.27 3.27 16.28
CA HIS A 45 -6.76 2.35 17.30
C HIS A 45 -5.24 2.33 17.34
N ALA A 46 -4.66 1.94 18.49
CA ALA A 46 -3.24 1.66 18.56
C ALA A 46 -2.86 0.54 17.57
N PHE A 47 -1.71 0.66 16.89
CA PHE A 47 -1.34 -0.28 15.80
C PHE A 47 -1.32 -1.75 16.22
N ALA A 48 -0.97 -2.06 17.48
CA ALA A 48 -1.01 -3.42 18.01
C ALA A 48 -2.44 -4.01 18.10
N GLN A 49 -3.47 -3.17 18.12
CA GLN A 49 -4.89 -3.59 18.16
C GLN A 49 -5.52 -3.70 16.76
N VAL A 50 -4.88 -3.11 15.74
CA VAL A 50 -5.36 -3.14 14.35
C VAL A 50 -5.45 -4.59 13.84
N ASN A 51 -4.47 -5.43 14.20
CA ASN A 51 -4.48 -6.84 13.81
C ASN A 51 -5.68 -7.62 14.35
N ALA A 52 -6.10 -7.34 15.59
CA ALA A 52 -7.29 -7.99 16.15
C ALA A 52 -8.53 -7.66 15.31
N LYS A 53 -8.68 -6.40 14.87
CA LYS A 53 -9.78 -5.95 14.01
C LYS A 53 -9.71 -6.51 12.60
N LEU A 54 -8.52 -6.59 12.01
CA LEU A 54 -8.33 -7.20 10.68
C LEU A 54 -8.69 -8.69 10.68
N VAL A 55 -8.33 -9.42 11.74
CA VAL A 55 -8.72 -10.82 11.90
C VAL A 55 -10.23 -10.94 12.13
N GLU A 56 -10.82 -10.11 12.99
CA GLU A 56 -12.26 -10.11 13.29
C GLU A 56 -13.12 -9.89 12.03
N HIS A 57 -12.75 -8.91 11.20
CA HIS A 57 -13.59 -8.50 10.06
C HIS A 57 -13.22 -9.14 8.73
N TYR A 58 -11.94 -9.52 8.53
CA TYR A 58 -11.44 -9.98 7.24
C TYR A 58 -10.66 -11.30 7.30
N GLY A 59 -10.39 -11.85 8.49
CA GLY A 59 -9.59 -13.07 8.66
C GLY A 59 -8.14 -12.95 8.22
N ILE A 60 -7.62 -11.72 8.11
CA ILE A 60 -6.26 -11.43 7.62
C ILE A 60 -5.40 -10.94 8.78
N GLN A 61 -4.18 -11.45 8.88
CA GLN A 61 -3.16 -10.95 9.80
C GLN A 61 -2.03 -10.28 9.00
N VAL A 62 -1.57 -9.12 9.46
CA VAL A 62 -0.44 -8.39 8.87
C VAL A 62 0.62 -8.13 9.94
N PRO A 63 1.87 -7.79 9.59
CA PRO A 63 2.83 -7.30 10.58
C PRO A 63 2.32 -5.98 11.20
N ASP A 64 2.46 -5.79 12.52
CA ASP A 64 2.08 -4.53 13.18
C ASP A 64 2.80 -3.32 12.57
N SER A 65 4.06 -3.52 12.16
CA SER A 65 4.85 -2.51 11.45
C SER A 65 4.22 -2.11 10.11
N ALA A 66 3.56 -3.03 9.40
CA ALA A 66 2.88 -2.74 8.15
C ALA A 66 1.66 -1.84 8.41
N ALA A 67 0.88 -2.12 9.46
CA ALA A 67 -0.25 -1.28 9.85
C ALA A 67 0.18 0.17 10.11
N ARG A 68 1.28 0.35 10.85
CA ARG A 68 1.88 1.66 11.09
C ARG A 68 2.36 2.34 9.81
N ILE A 69 3.22 1.67 9.04
CA ILE A 69 3.85 2.23 7.82
C ILE A 69 2.79 2.67 6.81
N ILE A 70 1.77 1.85 6.58
CA ILE A 70 0.70 2.16 5.62
C ILE A 70 -0.11 3.36 6.10
N THR A 71 -0.46 3.40 7.39
CA THR A 71 -1.23 4.52 7.97
C THR A 71 -0.44 5.84 7.90
N GLU A 72 0.83 5.83 8.31
CA GLU A 72 1.71 7.00 8.26
C GLU A 72 1.95 7.48 6.81
N TYR A 73 2.11 6.55 5.87
CA TYR A 73 2.25 6.88 4.45
C TYR A 73 1.03 7.65 3.95
N HIS A 74 -0.19 7.15 4.18
CA HIS A 74 -1.41 7.82 3.75
C HIS A 74 -1.62 9.15 4.48
N ALA A 75 -1.31 9.24 5.77
CA ALA A 75 -1.36 10.49 6.52
C ALA A 75 -0.43 11.57 5.91
N THR A 76 0.79 11.18 5.54
CA THR A 76 1.77 12.07 4.88
C THR A 76 1.24 12.56 3.54
N GLN A 77 0.73 11.65 2.69
CA GLN A 77 0.13 12.03 1.41
C GLN A 77 -1.05 13.00 1.56
N MET A 78 -1.88 12.83 2.60
CA MET A 78 -2.98 13.76 2.89
C MET A 78 -2.49 15.13 3.35
N ILE A 79 -1.40 15.20 4.12
CA ILE A 79 -0.78 16.46 4.54
C ILE A 79 -0.21 17.18 3.31
N ASP A 80 0.53 16.48 2.45
CA ASP A 80 1.10 17.02 1.22
C ASP A 80 -0.01 17.55 0.30
N GLN A 81 -1.08 16.77 0.13
CA GLN A 81 -2.23 17.18 -0.66
C GLN A 81 -2.89 18.45 -0.09
N LYS A 82 -3.05 18.56 1.24
CA LYS A 82 -3.59 19.77 1.88
C LYS A 82 -2.68 20.97 1.65
N PHE A 83 -1.36 20.79 1.78
CA PHE A 83 -0.38 21.83 1.53
C PHE A 83 -0.43 22.34 0.09
N ILE A 84 -0.49 21.43 -0.89
CA ILE A 84 -0.62 21.79 -2.32
C ILE A 84 -1.92 22.57 -2.55
N ARG A 85 -3.06 22.10 -2.00
CA ARG A 85 -4.35 22.78 -2.16
C ARG A 85 -4.40 24.16 -1.51
N TYR A 86 -3.70 24.35 -0.39
CA TYR A 86 -3.60 25.66 0.26
C TYR A 86 -2.77 26.64 -0.56
N ASN A 87 -1.61 26.21 -1.08
CA ASN A 87 -0.70 27.05 -1.84
C ASN A 87 -1.13 27.30 -3.30
N ASN A 88 -1.92 26.39 -3.87
CA ASN A 88 -2.50 26.53 -5.20
C ASN A 88 -4.01 26.28 -5.13
N PRO A 89 -4.79 27.24 -4.58
CA PRO A 89 -6.22 27.08 -4.44
C PRO A 89 -6.86 26.95 -5.83
N PRO A 90 -7.88 26.09 -5.98
CA PRO A 90 -8.57 25.95 -7.26
C PRO A 90 -9.08 27.31 -7.71
N ARG A 91 -8.87 27.62 -9.00
CA ARG A 91 -9.38 28.85 -9.60
C ARG A 91 -10.89 28.91 -9.37
N LYS A 92 -11.35 29.93 -8.65
CA LYS A 92 -12.77 30.23 -8.52
C LYS A 92 -13.24 30.75 -9.89
N TRP A 93 -14.30 30.14 -10.42
CA TRP A 93 -14.95 30.53 -11.66
C TRP A 93 -15.54 31.94 -11.56
#